data_AF-A0A411DSC0-F1
#
_entry.id   AF-A0A411DSC0-F1
#
_cell.length_a   1.000
_cell.length_b   1.000
_cell.length_c   1.000
_cell.angle_alpha   90.00
_cell.angle_beta   90.00
_cell.angle_gamma   90.00
#
_symmetry.space_group_name_H-M   'P 1'
#
loop_
_entity.id
_entity.type
_entity.pdbx_description
1 polymer ?
#
loop_
_entity_poly.entity_id
_entity_poly.type
_entity_poly.pdbx_seq_one_letter_code
_entity_poly.pdbx_strand_id
1 'polypeptide(L)'
;MKNFIGTYECKIDDKGRLKVPSSLIKQMENFDDKAFVVKRSVFQPCLEVYPMNAWDKLMGKINKLNRFIKKNADFIRMFTAGVKTVELDNAGRLQISKDLTVFANLQKDIVITSAGELFEIWDKEAYEKVIATNEADFASLAEDVMGSFDEE
;
A
#
# COMPACT_ATOMS: atom_id res chain seq x y z
N MET A 1 -7.50 -16.61 -0.29
CA MET A 1 -6.64 -15.46 0.05
C MET A 1 -7.50 -14.43 0.77
N LYS A 2 -6.98 -13.77 1.81
CA LYS A 2 -7.75 -12.78 2.59
C LYS A 2 -7.46 -11.41 1.98
N ASN A 3 -8.51 -10.68 1.61
CA ASN A 3 -8.41 -9.35 1.03
C ASN A 3 -8.87 -8.31 2.04
N PHE A 4 -8.30 -7.10 1.96
CA PHE A 4 -8.84 -5.95 2.65
C PHE A 4 -10.03 -5.38 1.88
N ILE A 5 -10.95 -4.75 2.60
CA ILE A 5 -12.14 -4.11 2.05
C ILE A 5 -12.37 -2.77 2.74
N GLY A 6 -12.53 -1.74 1.92
CA GLY A 6 -13.07 -0.44 2.33
C GLY A 6 -12.10 0.72 2.12
N THR A 7 -12.65 1.92 2.20
CA THR A 7 -11.94 3.19 2.16
C THR A 7 -12.29 3.98 3.42
N TYR A 8 -11.28 4.59 4.03
CA TYR A 8 -11.39 5.22 5.33
C TYR A 8 -10.66 6.55 5.35
N GLU A 9 -11.31 7.57 5.89
CA GLU A 9 -10.66 8.83 6.23
C GLU A 9 -10.17 8.79 7.68
N CYS A 10 -8.92 9.18 7.89
CA CYS A 10 -8.29 9.18 9.20
C CYS A 10 -7.24 10.30 9.29
N LYS A 11 -6.52 10.35 10.42
CA LYS A 11 -5.52 11.37 10.67
C LYS A 11 -4.20 10.75 11.09
N ILE A 12 -3.12 11.38 10.66
CA ILE A 12 -1.77 11.15 11.15
C ILE A 12 -1.32 12.38 11.93
N ASP A 13 -0.52 12.18 12.97
CA ASP A 13 0.07 13.29 13.72
C ASP A 13 1.48 13.64 13.24
N ASP A 14 2.03 14.74 13.76
CA ASP A 14 3.36 15.24 13.41
C ASP A 14 4.50 14.27 13.74
N LYS A 15 4.21 13.22 14.53
CA LYS A 15 5.14 12.14 14.86
C LYS A 15 4.99 10.93 13.95
N GLY A 16 4.14 10.99 12.94
CA GLY A 16 3.90 9.88 12.01
C GLY A 16 3.02 8.77 12.57
N ARG A 17 2.26 9.01 13.66
CA ARG A 17 1.36 8.00 14.23
C ARG A 17 0.01 8.08 13.54
N LEU A 18 -0.31 7.06 12.75
CA LEU A 18 -1.54 6.95 11.99
C LEU A 18 -2.56 6.13 12.79
N LYS A 19 -3.71 6.71 13.11
CA LYS A 19 -4.80 5.97 13.78
C LYS A 19 -5.51 5.08 12.77
N VAL A 20 -5.48 3.76 13.00
CA VAL A 20 -6.14 2.80 12.11
C VAL A 20 -7.63 2.66 12.50
N PRO A 21 -8.56 2.70 11.53
CA PRO A 21 -9.98 2.44 11.76
C PRO A 21 -10.22 1.06 12.39
N SER A 22 -11.14 0.96 13.34
CA SER A 22 -11.41 -0.28 14.06
C SER A 22 -11.85 -1.44 13.17
N SER A 23 -12.58 -1.16 12.09
CA SER A 23 -12.96 -2.17 11.09
C SER A 23 -11.76 -2.70 10.31
N LEU A 24 -10.76 -1.87 10.03
CA LEU A 24 -9.53 -2.29 9.38
C LEU A 24 -8.63 -3.07 10.36
N ILE A 25 -8.56 -2.65 11.63
CA ILE A 25 -7.86 -3.42 12.69
C ILE A 25 -8.40 -4.85 12.76
N LYS A 26 -9.73 -5.04 12.77
CA LYS A 26 -10.35 -6.37 12.74
C LYS A 26 -9.96 -7.19 11.51
N GLN A 27 -9.80 -6.55 10.36
CA GLN A 27 -9.34 -7.24 9.15
C GLN A 27 -7.85 -7.61 9.26
N MET A 28 -7.02 -6.75 9.84
CA MET A 28 -5.61 -7.02 10.11
C MET A 28 -5.42 -8.18 11.09
N GLU A 29 -6.26 -8.30 12.10
CA GLU A 29 -6.28 -9.43 13.06
C GLU A 29 -6.61 -10.78 12.41
N ASN A 30 -7.19 -10.78 11.20
CA ASN A 30 -7.42 -12.03 10.47
C ASN A 30 -6.14 -12.60 9.85
N PHE A 31 -5.01 -11.89 9.84
CA PHE A 31 -3.75 -12.43 9.35
C PHE A 31 -2.98 -13.12 10.48
N ASP A 32 -2.21 -14.16 10.14
CA ASP A 32 -1.52 -14.98 11.13
C ASP A 32 -0.39 -14.20 11.84
N ASP A 33 0.25 -13.28 11.11
CA ASP A 33 1.28 -12.39 11.62
C ASP A 33 0.70 -11.06 12.12
N LYS A 34 1.22 -10.57 13.25
CA LYS A 34 0.89 -9.23 13.78
C LYS A 34 1.63 -8.10 13.07
N ALA A 35 2.70 -8.46 12.38
CA ALA A 35 3.56 -7.53 11.66
C ALA A 35 3.08 -7.34 10.22
N PHE A 36 3.27 -6.14 9.71
CA PHE A 36 2.97 -5.73 8.34
C PHE A 36 4.20 -5.07 7.74
N VAL A 37 4.27 -5.02 6.41
CA VAL A 37 5.35 -4.34 5.69
C VAL A 37 4.80 -3.10 5.01
N VAL A 38 5.36 -1.94 5.33
CA VAL A 38 5.08 -0.68 4.64
C VAL A 38 6.19 -0.43 3.62
N LYS A 39 5.79 -0.09 2.40
CA LYS A 39 6.71 0.36 1.35
C LYS A 39 6.17 1.55 0.57
N ARG A 40 7.04 2.14 -0.24
CA ARG A 40 6.67 3.15 -1.23
C ARG A 40 5.92 2.51 -2.40
N SER A 41 4.85 3.15 -2.88
CA SER A 41 4.24 2.77 -4.14
C SER A 41 5.15 3.08 -5.33
N VAL A 42 5.03 2.29 -6.40
CA VAL A 42 5.85 2.42 -7.60
C VAL A 42 5.33 3.52 -8.52
N PHE A 43 4.01 3.64 -8.62
CA PHE A 43 3.36 4.50 -9.62
C PHE A 43 2.75 5.76 -9.02
N GLN A 44 2.60 5.81 -7.69
CA GLN A 44 1.90 6.89 -7.01
C GLN A 44 2.65 7.34 -5.75
N PRO A 45 2.52 8.62 -5.33
CA PRO A 45 3.13 9.12 -4.10
C PRO A 45 2.30 8.69 -2.88
N CYS A 46 2.13 7.39 -2.69
CA CYS A 46 1.43 6.78 -1.56
C CYS A 46 2.26 5.64 -0.96
N LEU A 47 1.83 5.14 0.21
CA LEU A 47 2.43 3.97 0.83
C LEU A 47 1.54 2.75 0.62
N GLU A 48 2.14 1.59 0.45
CA GLU A 48 1.44 0.30 0.42
C GLU A 48 1.79 -0.47 1.69
N VAL A 49 0.78 -1.11 2.30
CA VAL A 49 0.93 -1.92 3.51
C VAL A 49 0.48 -3.34 3.24
N TYR A 50 1.44 -4.26 3.36
CA TYR A 50 1.26 -5.68 3.08
C TYR A 50 1.20 -6.49 4.38
N PRO A 51 0.34 -7.51 4.45
CA PRO A 51 0.54 -8.60 5.39
C PRO A 51 1.79 -9.39 4.98
N MET A 52 2.48 -9.99 5.97
CA MET A 52 3.76 -10.68 5.75
C MET A 52 3.68 -11.75 4.64
N ASN A 53 2.62 -12.55 4.63
CA ASN A 53 2.42 -13.59 3.62
C ASN A 53 2.35 -13.05 2.18
N ALA A 54 1.71 -11.89 1.95
CA ALA A 54 1.64 -11.26 0.63
C ALA A 54 2.99 -10.64 0.26
N TRP A 55 3.66 -10.03 1.24
CA TRP A 55 5.01 -9.49 1.07
C TRP A 55 6.03 -10.57 0.67
N ASP A 56 6.00 -11.73 1.33
CA ASP A 56 6.92 -12.83 1.06
C ASP A 56 6.72 -13.42 -0.33
N LYS A 57 5.46 -13.56 -0.78
CA LYS A 57 5.15 -13.96 -2.17
C LYS A 57 5.73 -12.98 -3.18
N LEU A 58 5.55 -11.68 -2.94
CA LEU A 58 6.07 -10.61 -3.80
C LEU A 58 7.60 -10.65 -3.84
N MET A 59 8.25 -10.70 -2.68
CA MET A 59 9.72 -10.79 -2.58
C MET A 59 10.27 -12.09 -3.17
N GLY A 60 9.51 -13.18 -3.13
CA GLY A 60 9.86 -14.43 -3.82
C GLY A 60 9.98 -14.26 -5.34
N LYS A 61 9.22 -13.34 -5.95
CA LYS A 61 9.37 -12.98 -7.38
C LYS A 61 10.57 -12.06 -7.58
N ILE A 62 10.70 -11.02 -6.76
CA ILE A 62 11.80 -10.03 -6.85
C ILE A 62 13.17 -10.68 -6.67
N ASN A 63 13.31 -11.62 -5.73
CA ASN A 63 14.57 -12.29 -5.41
C ASN A 63 15.05 -13.24 -6.52
N LYS A 64 14.20 -13.60 -7.48
CA LYS A 64 14.58 -14.41 -8.65
C LYS A 64 15.26 -13.59 -9.75
N LEU A 65 15.22 -12.26 -9.67
CA LEU A 65 15.84 -11.40 -10.67
C LEU A 65 17.38 -11.51 -10.62
N ASN A 66 18.00 -11.68 -11.79
CA ASN A 66 19.46 -11.74 -11.90
C ASN A 66 20.08 -10.37 -11.56
N ARG A 67 20.83 -10.30 -10.46
CA ARG A 67 21.47 -9.07 -9.94
C ARG A 67 22.68 -8.60 -10.76
N PHE A 68 23.23 -9.42 -11.65
CA PHE A 68 24.28 -9.00 -12.58
C PHE A 68 23.74 -8.17 -13.75
N ILE A 69 22.42 -8.17 -13.96
CA ILE A 69 21.77 -7.26 -14.90
C ILE A 69 21.51 -5.94 -14.17
N LYS A 70 22.21 -4.87 -14.59
CA LYS A 70 22.12 -3.54 -13.93
C LYS A 70 20.68 -3.06 -13.73
N LYS A 71 19.81 -3.21 -14.74
CA LYS A 71 18.39 -2.86 -14.67
C LYS A 71 17.67 -3.55 -13.50
N ASN A 72 17.95 -4.84 -13.29
CA ASN A 72 17.34 -5.60 -12.19
C ASN A 72 17.87 -5.15 -10.84
N ALA A 73 19.18 -4.93 -10.72
CA ALA A 73 19.79 -4.45 -9.48
C ALA A 73 19.25 -3.07 -9.07
N ASP A 74 19.12 -2.15 -10.05
CA ASP A 74 18.57 -0.83 -9.83
C ASP A 74 17.08 -0.91 -9.45
N PHE A 75 16.30 -1.75 -10.15
CA PHE A 75 14.89 -1.99 -9.80
C PHE A 75 14.72 -2.53 -8.39
N ILE A 76 15.47 -3.58 -7.99
CA ILE A 76 15.43 -4.12 -6.63
C ILE A 76 15.73 -3.00 -5.61
N ARG A 77 16.79 -2.22 -5.84
CA ARG A 77 17.19 -1.12 -4.94
C ARG A 77 16.08 -0.10 -4.77
N MET A 78 15.44 0.31 -5.87
CA MET A 78 14.33 1.28 -5.83
C MET A 78 13.07 0.68 -5.20
N PHE A 79 12.73 -0.55 -5.54
CA PHE A 79 11.54 -1.24 -5.06
C PHE A 79 11.60 -1.51 -3.55
N THR A 80 12.78 -1.82 -3.02
CA THR A 80 12.99 -2.06 -1.58
C THR A 80 13.38 -0.80 -0.81
N ALA A 81 13.39 0.38 -1.44
CA ALA A 81 13.80 1.61 -0.80
C ALA A 81 12.79 2.02 0.30
N GLY A 82 13.28 2.16 1.54
CA GLY A 82 12.47 2.62 2.67
C GLY A 82 11.46 1.59 3.18
N VAL A 83 11.51 0.33 2.74
CA VAL A 83 10.67 -0.75 3.27
C VAL A 83 10.87 -0.91 4.77
N LYS A 84 9.78 -1.02 5.54
CA LYS A 84 9.82 -1.18 7.00
C LYS A 84 8.74 -2.13 7.48
N THR A 85 9.05 -2.87 8.53
CA THR A 85 8.06 -3.62 9.30
C THR A 85 7.37 -2.70 10.29
N VAL A 86 6.06 -2.85 10.43
CA VAL A 86 5.21 -2.11 11.38
C VAL A 86 4.25 -3.05 12.10
N GLU A 87 3.87 -2.67 13.31
CA GLU A 87 2.85 -3.34 14.12
C GLU A 87 1.90 -2.28 14.67
N LEU A 88 0.67 -2.70 15.00
CA LEU A 88 -0.26 -1.85 15.74
C LEU A 88 0.23 -1.69 17.18
N ASP A 89 0.31 -0.44 17.65
CA ASP A 89 0.52 -0.19 19.08
C ASP A 89 -0.75 -0.52 19.90
N ASN A 90 -0.64 -0.48 21.23
CA ASN A 90 -1.77 -0.71 22.15
C ASN A 90 -2.94 0.27 21.95
N ALA A 91 -2.72 1.39 21.24
CA ALA A 91 -3.74 2.36 20.90
C ALA A 91 -4.28 2.16 19.47
N GLY A 92 -3.92 1.08 18.77
CA GLY A 92 -4.36 0.81 17.39
C GLY A 92 -3.81 1.80 16.38
N ARG A 93 -2.55 2.21 16.53
CA ARG A 93 -1.87 3.12 15.60
C ARG A 93 -0.71 2.43 14.91
N LEU A 94 -0.46 2.79 13.64
CA LEU A 94 0.76 2.44 12.92
C LEU A 94 1.76 3.59 13.02
N GLN A 95 3.01 3.27 13.30
CA GLN A 95 4.11 4.23 13.27
C GLN A 95 4.70 4.30 11.86
N ILE A 96 4.38 5.37 11.13
CA ILE A 96 4.98 5.66 9.83
C ILE A 96 6.26 6.46 10.06
N SER A 97 7.34 6.05 9.40
CA SER A 97 8.62 6.73 9.55
C SER A 97 8.68 8.00 8.71
N LYS A 98 9.46 8.97 9.18
CA LYS A 98 9.59 10.29 8.54
C LYS A 98 9.92 10.22 7.04
N ASP A 99 10.81 9.32 6.64
CA ASP A 99 11.19 9.13 5.23
C ASP A 99 10.04 8.61 4.34
N LEU A 100 9.09 7.86 4.90
CA LEU A 100 7.90 7.38 4.21
C LEU A 100 6.80 8.45 4.19
N THR A 101 6.61 9.16 5.31
CA THR A 101 5.73 10.35 5.38
C THR A 101 6.14 11.39 4.33
N VAL A 102 7.44 11.69 4.22
CA VAL A 102 7.97 12.63 3.22
C VAL A 102 7.77 12.13 1.79
N PHE A 103 8.04 10.85 1.52
CA PHE A 103 7.86 10.27 0.18
C PHE A 103 6.40 10.38 -0.30
N ALA A 104 5.46 9.97 0.55
CA ALA A 104 4.04 9.96 0.21
C ALA A 104 3.34 11.32 0.45
N ASN A 105 4.11 12.36 0.79
CA ASN A 105 3.62 13.69 1.11
C ASN A 105 2.45 13.68 2.13
N LEU A 106 2.50 12.79 3.12
CA LEU A 106 1.41 12.62 4.07
C LEU A 106 1.30 13.86 4.97
N GLN A 107 0.21 14.62 4.81
CA GLN A 107 -0.15 15.72 5.69
C GLN A 107 -1.06 15.21 6.81
N LYS A 108 -1.98 16.02 7.31
CA LYS A 108 -2.83 15.68 8.46
C LYS A 108 -3.96 14.72 8.11
N ASP A 109 -4.63 14.94 6.99
CA ASP A 109 -5.83 14.20 6.58
C ASP A 109 -5.44 13.10 5.61
N ILE A 110 -5.78 11.87 5.97
CA ILE A 110 -5.26 10.65 5.35
C ILE A 110 -6.41 9.80 4.84
N VAL A 111 -6.24 9.21 3.67
CA VAL A 111 -7.10 8.15 3.16
C VAL A 111 -6.36 6.82 3.26
N ILE A 112 -7.01 5.83 3.88
CA ILE A 112 -6.61 4.43 3.81
C ILE A 112 -7.59 3.70 2.90
N THR A 113 -7.12 3.04 1.85
CA THR A 113 -7.99 2.35 0.90
C THR A 113 -7.49 0.94 0.59
N SER A 114 -8.38 -0.02 0.51
CA SER A 114 -8.03 -1.40 0.15
C SER A 114 -7.66 -1.52 -1.34
N ALA A 115 -6.62 -2.30 -1.64
CA ALA A 115 -6.20 -2.65 -3.00
C ALA A 115 -5.89 -4.16 -3.09
N GLY A 116 -6.90 -4.98 -2.79
CA GLY A 116 -6.78 -6.44 -2.81
C GLY A 116 -6.12 -7.00 -1.54
N GLU A 117 -4.96 -7.67 -1.68
CA GLU A 117 -4.23 -8.28 -0.55
C GLU A 117 -3.46 -7.25 0.30
N LEU A 118 -3.42 -5.98 -0.11
CA LEU A 118 -2.79 -4.86 0.60
C LEU A 118 -3.79 -3.71 0.79
N PHE A 119 -3.42 -2.75 1.61
CA PHE A 119 -4.07 -1.43 1.60
C PHE A 119 -3.05 -0.33 1.40
N GLU A 120 -3.51 0.80 0.88
CA GLU A 120 -2.69 1.97 0.62
C GLU A 120 -2.97 3.07 1.64
N ILE A 121 -1.97 3.90 1.91
CA ILE A 121 -2.04 5.09 2.77
C ILE A 121 -1.68 6.30 1.92
N TRP A 122 -2.60 7.27 1.88
CA TRP A 122 -2.53 8.43 1.02
C TRP A 122 -2.72 9.72 1.81
N ASP A 123 -2.09 10.79 1.34
CA ASP A 123 -2.63 12.12 1.57
C ASP A 123 -4.02 12.24 0.90
N LYS A 124 -4.98 12.85 1.59
CA LYS A 124 -6.37 12.91 1.12
C LYS A 124 -6.51 13.62 -0.22
N GLU A 125 -5.87 14.78 -0.41
CA GLU A 125 -6.00 15.54 -1.65
C GLU A 125 -5.35 14.80 -2.82
N ALA A 126 -4.21 14.16 -2.58
CA ALA A 126 -3.54 13.34 -3.56
C ALA A 126 -4.40 12.15 -4.00
N TYR A 127 -5.08 11.48 -3.06
CA TYR A 127 -6.00 10.38 -3.36
C TYR A 127 -7.16 10.84 -4.24
N GLU A 128 -7.90 11.86 -3.82
CA GLU A 128 -9.07 12.39 -4.55
C GLU A 128 -8.70 12.79 -5.98
N LYS A 129 -7.53 13.40 -6.17
CA LYS A 129 -7.03 13.77 -7.49
C LYS A 129 -6.79 12.56 -8.40
N VAL A 130 -6.30 11.45 -7.85
CA VAL A 130 -6.04 10.22 -8.62
C VAL A 130 -7.34 9.51 -8.98
N ILE A 131 -8.28 9.40 -8.04
CA ILE A 131 -9.55 8.71 -8.27
C ILE A 131 -10.58 9.53 -9.04
N ALA A 132 -10.42 10.85 -9.13
CA ALA A 132 -11.23 11.73 -9.98
C ALA A 132 -10.99 11.55 -11.50
N THR A 133 -10.50 10.38 -11.93
CA THR A 133 -10.38 9.99 -13.33
C THR A 133 -11.77 10.09 -13.99
N ASN A 134 -11.84 10.63 -15.21
CA ASN A 134 -13.10 10.78 -15.95
C ASN A 134 -13.78 9.41 -16.12
N GLU A 135 -15.11 9.34 -15.95
CA GLU A 135 -15.89 8.11 -16.11
C GLU A 135 -15.63 7.42 -17.45
N ALA A 136 -15.45 8.19 -18.53
CA ALA A 136 -15.13 7.67 -19.85
C ALA A 136 -13.74 6.99 -19.90
N ASP A 137 -12.75 7.58 -19.20
CA ASP A 137 -11.39 7.04 -19.14
C ASP A 137 -11.37 5.76 -18.28
N PHE A 138 -12.15 5.73 -17.19
CA PHE A 138 -12.27 4.52 -16.36
C PHE A 138 -12.97 3.38 -17.10
N ALA A 139 -14.05 3.67 -17.83
CA ALA A 139 -14.76 2.65 -18.61
C ALA A 139 -13.86 2.02 -19.69
N SER A 140 -13.11 2.84 -20.43
CA SER A 140 -12.14 2.35 -21.43
C SER A 140 -11.04 1.52 -20.78
N LEU A 141 -10.48 1.97 -19.66
CA LEU A 141 -9.47 1.23 -18.91
C LEU A 141 -10.02 -0.12 -18.41
N ALA A 142 -11.27 -0.14 -17.94
CA ALA A 142 -11.92 -1.35 -17.48
C ALA A 142 -12.09 -2.36 -18.63
N GLU A 143 -12.47 -1.90 -19.83
CA GLU A 143 -12.56 -2.76 -21.01
C GLU A 143 -11.18 -3.29 -21.44
N ASP A 144 -10.16 -2.45 -21.48
CA ASP A 144 -8.79 -2.87 -21.85
C ASP A 144 -8.22 -3.91 -20.88
N VAL A 145 -8.48 -3.74 -19.58
CA VAL A 145 -7.92 -4.60 -18.52
C VAL A 145 -8.75 -5.87 -18.34
N MET A 146 -10.07 -5.77 -18.29
CA MET A 146 -10.98 -6.87 -17.94
C MET A 146 -11.66 -7.52 -19.15
N GLY A 147 -11.73 -6.84 -20.29
CA GLY A 147 -12.43 -7.35 -21.48
C GLY A 147 -11.75 -8.54 -22.17
N SER A 148 -10.46 -8.76 -21.88
CA SER A 148 -9.68 -9.91 -22.37
C SER A 148 -9.48 -11.00 -21.31
N PHE A 149 -10.08 -10.87 -20.12
CA PHE A 149 -9.95 -11.85 -19.05
C PHE A 149 -10.89 -13.03 -19.33
N ASP A 150 -10.40 -14.00 -20.10
CA ASP A 150 -11.04 -15.31 -20.20
C ASP A 150 -10.70 -16.10 -18.92
N GLU A 151 -11.73 -16.52 -18.18
CA GLU A 151 -11.57 -17.44 -17.05
C GLU A 151 -11.17 -18.83 -17.60
N GLU A 152 -9.88 -19.18 -17.50
CA GLU A 152 -9.42 -20.58 -17.55
C GLU A 152 -9.58 -21.29 -16.20
#